data_AF-A0A1E1V2B6-F1
#
_entry.id   AF-A0A1E1V2B6-F1
#
_cell.length_a   1.000
_cell.length_b   1.000
_cell.length_c   1.000
_cell.angle_alpha   90.00
_cell.angle_beta   90.00
_cell.angle_gamma   90.00
#
_symmetry.space_group_name_H-M   'P 1'
#
loop_
_entity.id
_entity.type
_entity.pdbx_description
1 polymer ?
#
loop_
_entity_poly.entity_id
_entity_poly.type
_entity_poly.pdbx_seq_one_letter_code
_entity_poly.pdbx_strand_id
1 'polypeptide(L)' 'MTAVTELKPETHSVCITCHEDYRYALLRIGQIEDAQPNSAKALELQALRAAIVDYEARKALLAKGPEVTVAS' A
#
# COMPACT_ATOMS: atom_id res chain seq x y z
N MET A 1 -18.51 -19.25 27.01
CA MET A 1 -17.77 -19.50 25.76
C MET A 1 -17.01 -18.22 25.43
N THR A 2 -15.69 -18.20 25.63
CA THR A 2 -14.84 -17.07 25.26
C THR A 2 -14.44 -17.24 23.79
N ALA A 3 -14.91 -16.34 22.94
CA ALA A 3 -14.47 -16.28 21.55
C ALA A 3 -13.00 -15.86 21.53
N VAL A 4 -12.12 -16.82 21.23
CA VAL A 4 -10.72 -16.54 20.90
C VAL A 4 -10.77 -15.94 19.51
N THR A 5 -10.77 -14.60 19.45
CA THR A 5 -10.53 -13.87 18.21
C THR A 5 -9.13 -14.23 17.76
N GLU A 6 -9.00 -15.08 16.73
CA GLU A 6 -7.76 -15.27 16.00
C GLU A 6 -7.30 -13.91 15.49
N LEU A 7 -6.40 -13.27 16.25
CA LEU A 7 -5.60 -12.16 15.77
C LEU A 7 -4.78 -12.73 14.61
N LYS A 8 -5.29 -12.53 13.39
CA LYS A 8 -4.52 -12.70 12.15
C LYS A 8 -3.16 -12.06 12.38
N PRO A 9 -2.06 -12.67 11.88
CA PRO A 9 -0.74 -12.10 12.04
C PRO A 9 -0.83 -10.63 11.61
N GLU A 10 -0.45 -9.74 12.51
CA GLU A 10 -0.37 -8.32 12.21
C GLU A 10 0.75 -8.16 11.18
N THR A 11 0.45 -8.46 9.92
CA THR A 11 1.17 -7.89 8.80
C THR A 11 1.01 -6.41 9.00
N HIS A 12 2.05 -5.76 9.52
CA HIS A 12 2.20 -4.32 9.55
C HIS A 12 1.93 -3.83 8.11
N SER A 13 0.67 -3.50 7.83
CA SER A 13 0.26 -3.06 6.52
C SER A 13 0.74 -1.63 6.40
N VAL A 14 1.75 -1.43 5.56
CA VAL A 14 2.18 -0.07 5.24
C VAL A 14 0.99 0.59 4.53
N CYS A 15 0.44 1.64 5.14
CA CYS A 15 -0.68 2.38 4.56
C CYS A 15 -0.19 3.74 4.09
N ILE A 16 -0.32 4.02 2.80
CA ILE A 16 0.05 5.31 2.20
C ILE A 16 -1.20 6.20 2.17
N THR A 17 -1.21 7.24 3.00
CA THR A 17 -2.38 8.12 3.14
C THR A 17 -2.18 9.47 2.49
N CYS A 18 -0.92 9.92 2.36
CA CYS A 18 -0.57 11.21 1.79
C CYS A 18 0.56 11.12 0.76
N HIS A 19 0.85 12.26 0.10
CA HIS A 19 1.93 12.33 -0.89
C HIS A 19 3.33 12.13 -0.26
N GLU A 20 3.54 12.55 0.99
CA GLU A 20 4.81 12.35 1.68
C GLU A 20 5.05 10.87 1.99
N ASP A 21 4.04 10.15 2.47
CA ASP A 21 4.11 8.68 2.66
C ASP A 21 4.48 7.98 1.35
N TYR A 22 3.91 8.45 0.23
CA TYR A 22 4.19 7.91 -1.10
C TYR A 22 5.64 8.15 -1.51
N ARG A 23 6.17 9.37 -1.31
CA ARG A 23 7.59 9.68 -1.58
C ARG A 23 8.53 8.83 -0.71
N TYR A 24 8.20 8.67 0.57
CA TYR A 24 8.97 7.84 1.49
C TYR A 24 8.98 6.37 1.04
N ALA A 25 7.82 5.83 0.66
CA ALA A 25 7.71 4.46 0.19
C ALA A 25 8.59 4.20 -1.04
N LEU A 26 8.58 5.11 -2.03
CA LEU A 26 9.43 5.01 -3.22
C LEU A 26 10.93 5.05 -2.86
N LEU A 27 11.33 5.97 -1.98
CA LEU A 27 12.71 6.04 -1.51
C LEU A 27 13.14 4.75 -0.83
N ARG A 28 12.28 4.19 0.04
CA ARG A 28 12.55 2.96 0.78
C ARG A 28 12.67 1.75 -0.14
N ILE A 29 11.83 1.66 -1.18
CA ILE A 29 11.94 0.64 -2.23
C ILE A 29 13.33 0.69 -2.88
N GLY A 30 13.78 1.87 -3.31
CA GLY A 30 15.10 2.03 -3.92
C GLY A 30 16.24 1.60 -2.99
N GLN A 31 16.17 1.96 -1.70
CA GLN A 31 17.15 1.53 -0.69
C GLN A 31 17.18 0.00 -0.49
N ILE A 32 16.01 -0.64 -0.52
CA ILE A 32 15.91 -2.10 -0.36
C ILE A 32 16.46 -2.82 -1.59
N GLU A 33 16.13 -2.35 -2.79
CA GLU A 33 16.57 -2.93 -4.06
C GLU A 33 18.09 -2.80 -4.25
N ASP A 34 18.66 -1.64 -3.92
CA ASP A 34 20.11 -1.38 -3.99
C ASP A 34 20.90 -2.27 -3.01
N ALA A 35 20.34 -2.50 -1.82
CA ALA A 35 21.01 -3.27 -0.76
C ALA A 35 20.91 -4.80 -0.93
N GLN A 36 20.34 -5.30 -2.04
CA GLN A 36 19.93 -6.69 -2.28
C GLN A 36 19.08 -7.29 -1.13
N PRO A 37 17.76 -7.48 -1.32
CA PRO A 37 16.87 -7.83 -0.22
C PRO A 37 17.14 -9.24 0.33
N ASN A 38 17.30 -9.32 1.65
CA ASN A 38 17.11 -10.58 2.39
C ASN A 38 15.60 -10.89 2.53
N SER A 39 15.25 -12.05 3.09
CA SER A 39 13.85 -12.48 3.21
C SER A 39 12.94 -11.46 3.91
N ALA A 40 13.43 -10.78 4.95
CA ALA A 40 12.68 -9.74 5.66
C ALA A 40 12.47 -8.49 4.78
N LYS A 41 13.51 -8.03 4.09
CA LYS A 41 13.43 -6.90 3.15
C LYS A 41 12.56 -7.21 1.93
N ALA A 42 12.49 -8.47 1.50
CA ALA A 42 11.62 -8.89 0.41
C ALA A 42 10.13 -8.77 0.80
N LEU A 43 9.77 -9.12 2.04
CA LEU A 43 8.42 -8.91 2.57
C LEU A 43 8.09 -7.42 2.70
N GLU A 44 9.03 -6.61 3.19
CA GLU A 44 8.90 -5.16 3.25
C GLU A 44 8.68 -4.55 1.85
N LEU A 45 9.49 -4.96 0.87
CA LEU A 45 9.38 -4.54 -0.53
C LEU A 45 8.01 -4.87 -1.12
N GLN A 46 7.50 -6.08 -0.87
CA GLN A 46 6.19 -6.51 -1.32
C GLN A 46 5.08 -5.66 -0.69
N ALA A 47 5.16 -5.40 0.62
CA ALA A 47 4.18 -4.57 1.33
C ALA A 47 4.16 -3.14 0.81
N LEU A 48 5.33 -2.53 0.58
CA LEU A 48 5.45 -1.18 0.04
C LEU A 48 4.86 -1.05 -1.37
N ARG A 49 5.13 -2.03 -2.24
CA ARG A 49 4.57 -2.06 -3.60
C ARG A 49 3.05 -2.18 -3.58
N ALA A 50 2.49 -3.04 -2.73
CA ALA A 50 1.04 -3.16 -2.57
C ALA A 50 0.40 -1.85 -2.10
N ALA A 51 1.00 -1.20 -1.09
CA ALA A 51 0.54 0.08 -0.57
C ALA A 51 0.52 1.20 -1.62
N ILE A 52 1.53 1.23 -2.50
CA ILE A 52 1.62 2.17 -3.61
C ILE A 52 0.48 1.96 -4.61
N VAL A 53 0.26 0.70 -5.02
CA VAL A 53 -0.83 0.36 -5.96
C VAL A 53 -2.19 0.80 -5.41
N ASP A 54 -2.44 0.53 -4.13
CA ASP A 54 -3.69 0.92 -3.48
C ASP A 54 -3.86 2.44 -3.42
N TYR A 55 -2.80 3.19 -3.12
CA TYR A 55 -2.81 4.65 -3.11
C TYR A 55 -3.05 5.24 -4.50
N GLU A 56 -2.36 4.73 -5.53
CA GLU A 56 -2.51 5.18 -6.91
C GLU A 56 -3.91 4.88 -7.45
N ALA A 57 -4.49 3.73 -7.12
CA ALA A 57 -5.86 3.40 -7.46
C ALA A 57 -6.86 4.40 -6.85
N ARG A 58 -6.73 4.72 -5.55
CA ARG A 58 -7.56 5.74 -4.89
C ARG A 58 -7.39 7.11 -5.54
N LYS A 59 -6.16 7.50 -5.86
CA LYS A 59 -5.86 8.78 -6.52
C LYS A 59 -6.46 8.84 -7.93
N ALA A 60 -6.40 7.76 -8.69
CA ALA A 60 -6.98 7.66 -10.03
C ALA A 60 -8.51 7.75 -9.99
N LEU A 61 -9.16 7.13 -9.01
CA LEU A 61 -10.60 7.23 -8.79
C LEU A 61 -11.02 8.67 -8.47
N LEU A 62 -10.27 9.36 -7.60
CA LEU A 62 -10.51 10.77 -7.29
C LEU A 62 -10.32 11.66 -8.52
N ALA A 63 -9.32 11.37 -9.36
CA ALA A 63 -9.03 12.15 -10.56
C ALA A 63 -10.05 11.96 -11.69
N LYS A 64 -10.70 10.79 -11.78
CA LYS A 64 -11.73 10.54 -12.79
C LYS A 64 -13.03 11.33 -12.56
N GLY A 65 -13.23 11.93 -11.39
CA GLY A 65 -14.51 12.53 -11.00
C GLY A 65 -15.64 11.50 -10.97
N PRO A 66 -16.81 11.82 -10.42
CA PRO A 66 -17.98 10.97 -10.59
C PRO A 66 -18.30 10.89 -12.08
N GLU A 67 -18.22 9.68 -12.66
CA GLU A 67 -18.73 9.41 -14.00
C GLU A 67 -20.26 9.58 -13.92
N VAL A 68 -20.73 10.79 -14.19
CA VAL A 68 -22.17 11.09 -14.25
C VAL A 68 -22.71 10.37 -15.47
N THR A 69 -23.16 9.13 -15.28
CA THR A 69 -23.94 8.40 -16.27
C THR A 69 -25.30 9.09 -16.34
N VAL A 70 -25.44 10.04 -17.26
CA VAL A 70 -26.74 10.58 -17.65
C VAL A 70 -27.45 9.48 -18.42
N ALA A 71 -28.33 8.74 -17.74
CA ALA A 71 -29.28 7.87 -18.40
C ALA A 71 -30.22 8.74 -19.25
N SER A 72 -30.21 8.51 -20.57
CA SER A 72 -31.17 9.08 -21.53
C SER A 72 -32.42 8.23 -21.63
#